data_AF-A0AAN5D342-F1
#
_entry.id   AF-A0AAN5D342-F1
#
_cell.length_a   1.000
_cell.length_b   1.000
_cell.length_c   1.000
_cell.angle_alpha   90.00
_cell.angle_beta   90.00
_cell.angle_gamma   90.00
#
_symmetry.space_group_name_H-M   'P 1'
#
loop_
_entity.id
_entity.type
_entity.pdbx_description
1 polymer ?
#
loop_
_entity_poly.entity_id
_entity_poly.type
_entity_poly.pdbx_seq_one_letter_code
_entity_poly.pdbx_strand_id
1 'polypeptide(L)'
;MLRVLVFSSLLLAASAVVPNAPETRKLFCDACERIVGGIEEGVESHEPNILKHCENLCDDILGPLGDLAQECKDWIDKDFAEIMNKLENDWTPERICKDYHLC
;
A
#
# COMPACT_ATOMS: atom_id res chain seq x y z
N MET A 1 46.15 1.72 36.73
CA MET A 1 45.85 0.30 36.98
C MET A 1 45.36 0.23 38.42
N LEU A 2 44.13 -0.12 38.80
CA LEU A 2 43.40 -1.32 38.42
C LEU A 2 41.99 -1.34 39.10
N ARG A 3 40.93 -1.63 38.31
CA ARG A 3 39.62 -2.26 38.66
C ARG A 3 38.58 -1.45 39.47
N VAL A 4 37.53 -0.93 38.81
CA VAL A 4 36.24 -1.60 38.47
C VAL A 4 35.42 -1.93 39.71
N LEU A 5 34.39 -1.12 39.98
CA LEU A 5 33.01 -1.51 40.34
C LEU A 5 32.15 -0.24 40.26
N VAL A 6 31.79 0.15 39.03
CA VAL A 6 30.87 1.26 38.76
C VAL A 6 29.45 0.82 39.13
N PHE A 7 28.94 1.49 40.17
CA PHE A 7 27.55 1.84 40.46
C PHE A 7 26.43 0.90 39.97
N SER A 8 25.92 0.18 40.97
CA SER A 8 24.63 -0.46 41.14
C SER A 8 23.45 0.10 40.32
N SER A 9 22.78 -0.85 39.65
CA SER A 9 21.33 -1.09 39.66
C SER A 9 20.38 -0.20 38.83
N LEU A 10 19.76 -0.89 37.85
CA LEU A 10 18.47 -0.63 37.21
C LEU A 10 18.38 0.56 36.23
N LEU A 11 19.09 0.40 35.11
CA LEU A 11 18.61 0.90 33.82
C LEU A 11 17.32 0.15 33.44
N LEU A 12 16.15 0.74 33.72
CA LEU A 12 14.98 0.49 32.88
C LEU A 12 15.27 1.16 31.54
N ALA A 13 15.96 0.42 30.66
CA ALA A 13 16.10 0.79 29.27
C ALA A 13 14.70 1.00 28.71
N ALA A 14 14.37 2.23 28.33
CA ALA A 14 13.22 2.53 27.51
C ALA A 14 13.29 1.62 26.28
N SER A 15 12.45 0.59 26.25
CA SER A 15 12.38 -0.33 25.12
C SER A 15 11.61 0.37 24.01
N ALA A 16 12.29 1.25 23.27
CA ALA A 16 11.82 1.76 22.00
C ALA A 16 12.66 1.13 20.88
N VAL A 17 12.50 -0.19 20.69
CA VAL A 17 12.85 -0.82 19.42
C VAL A 17 11.57 -0.86 18.61
N VAL A 18 11.37 0.12 17.73
CA VAL A 18 10.44 0.01 16.60
C VAL A 18 11.19 0.30 15.30
N PRO A 19 11.72 -0.73 14.62
CA PRO A 19 12.00 -0.61 13.21
C PRO A 19 11.34 -1.77 12.47
N ASN A 20 10.25 -1.50 11.76
CA ASN A 20 9.79 -2.29 10.61
C ASN A 20 9.13 -1.33 9.59
N ALA A 21 9.88 -0.33 9.12
CA ALA A 21 9.44 0.62 8.11
C ALA A 21 9.51 0.14 6.63
N PRO A 22 10.38 -0.83 6.22
CA PRO A 22 10.48 -1.19 4.79
C PRO A 22 9.47 -2.24 4.31
N GLU A 23 9.17 -3.26 5.11
CA GLU A 23 8.29 -4.38 4.71
C GLU A 23 6.84 -3.92 4.47
N THR A 24 6.29 -3.12 5.39
CA THR A 24 4.90 -2.64 5.30
C THR A 24 4.71 -1.65 4.15
N ARG A 25 5.65 -0.73 3.91
CA ARG A 25 5.59 0.18 2.75
C ARG A 25 5.62 -0.63 1.45
N LYS A 26 6.50 -1.62 1.36
CA LYS A 26 6.59 -2.49 0.19
C LYS A 26 5.27 -3.23 -0.06
N LEU A 27 4.60 -3.73 0.98
CA LEU A 27 3.30 -4.38 0.85
C LEU A 27 2.25 -3.45 0.22
N PHE A 28 2.14 -2.21 0.71
CA PHE A 28 1.17 -1.23 0.18
C PHE A 28 1.51 -0.79 -1.25
N CYS A 29 2.79 -0.59 -1.55
CA CYS A 29 3.26 -0.28 -2.89
C CYS A 29 2.92 -1.40 -3.88
N ASP A 30 3.30 -2.64 -3.54
CA ASP A 30 3.04 -3.83 -4.37
C ASP A 30 1.52 -4.03 -4.59
N ALA A 31 0.69 -3.81 -3.56
CA ALA A 31 -0.75 -3.93 -3.68
C ALA A 31 -1.34 -2.83 -4.60
N CYS A 32 -0.93 -1.57 -4.39
CA CYS A 32 -1.38 -0.45 -5.22
C CYS A 32 -1.03 -0.68 -6.69
N GLU A 33 0.22 -1.06 -7.00
CA GLU A 33 0.66 -1.26 -8.37
C GLU A 33 -0.13 -2.38 -9.05
N ARG A 34 -0.42 -3.47 -8.33
CA ARG A 34 -1.23 -4.58 -8.84
C ARG A 34 -2.69 -4.18 -9.09
N ILE A 35 -3.27 -3.37 -8.20
CA ILE A 35 -4.64 -2.87 -8.37
C ILE A 35 -4.67 -1.94 -9.58
N VAL A 36 -3.85 -0.89 -9.60
CA VAL A 36 -3.85 0.11 -10.69
C VAL A 36 -3.48 -0.52 -12.03
N GLY A 37 -2.52 -1.44 -12.06
CA GLY A 37 -2.19 -2.20 -13.28
C GLY A 37 -3.33 -3.11 -13.74
N GLY A 38 -4.08 -3.71 -12.81
CA GLY A 38 -5.28 -4.47 -13.14
C GLY A 38 -6.41 -3.59 -13.68
N ILE A 39 -6.50 -2.33 -13.24
CA ILE A 39 -7.44 -1.34 -13.81
C ILE A 39 -7.04 -1.02 -15.25
N GLU A 40 -5.76 -0.71 -15.47
CA GLU A 40 -5.19 -0.46 -16.81
C GLU A 40 -5.49 -1.62 -17.77
N GLU A 41 -5.20 -2.86 -17.38
CA GLU A 41 -5.50 -4.06 -18.17
C GLU A 41 -7.01 -4.23 -18.43
N GLY A 42 -7.86 -3.96 -17.43
CA GLY A 42 -9.32 -3.99 -17.59
C GLY A 42 -9.82 -2.98 -18.61
N VAL A 43 -9.21 -1.79 -18.66
CA VAL A 43 -9.53 -0.76 -19.66
C VAL A 43 -9.09 -1.20 -21.05
N GLU A 44 -7.85 -1.69 -21.21
CA GLU A 44 -7.32 -2.15 -22.50
C GLU A 44 -8.12 -3.33 -23.07
N SER A 45 -8.58 -4.23 -22.20
CA SER A 45 -9.40 -5.38 -22.57
C SER A 45 -10.90 -5.06 -22.76
N HIS A 46 -11.31 -3.80 -22.60
CA HIS A 46 -12.70 -3.34 -22.72
C HIS A 46 -13.65 -4.05 -21.75
N GLU A 47 -13.21 -4.24 -20.49
CA GLU A 47 -14.00 -4.88 -19.44
C GLU A 47 -15.38 -4.19 -19.29
N PRO A 48 -16.50 -4.91 -19.47
CA PRO A 48 -17.84 -4.31 -19.54
C PRO A 48 -18.27 -3.62 -18.25
N ASN A 49 -17.69 -3.98 -17.10
CA ASN A 49 -17.96 -3.33 -15.82
C ASN A 49 -16.65 -3.07 -15.07
N ILE A 50 -15.91 -2.07 -15.54
CA ILE A 50 -14.60 -1.70 -15.00
C ILE A 50 -14.64 -1.43 -13.49
N LEU A 51 -15.68 -0.76 -12.97
CA LEU A 51 -15.77 -0.46 -11.55
C LEU A 51 -15.92 -1.75 -10.72
N LYS A 52 -16.75 -2.69 -11.18
CA LYS A 52 -16.88 -3.99 -10.52
C LYS A 52 -15.59 -4.80 -10.58
N HIS A 53 -14.86 -4.70 -11.70
CA HIS A 53 -13.54 -5.31 -11.82
C HIS A 53 -12.55 -4.72 -10.79
N CYS A 54 -12.55 -3.41 -10.59
CA CYS A 54 -11.72 -2.75 -9.56
C CYS A 54 -12.05 -3.26 -8.15
N GLU A 55 -13.35 -3.37 -7.80
CA GLU A 55 -13.77 -3.92 -6.51
C GLU A 55 -13.24 -5.36 -6.29
N ASN A 56 -13.27 -6.18 -7.34
CA ASN A 56 -12.79 -7.56 -7.28
C ASN A 56 -11.26 -7.60 -7.12
N LEU A 57 -10.51 -6.70 -7.77
CA LEU A 57 -9.07 -6.58 -7.56
C LEU A 57 -8.74 -6.27 -6.08
N CYS A 58 -9.51 -5.38 -5.44
CA CYS A 58 -9.36 -5.11 -4.01
C CYS A 58 -9.60 -6.37 -3.16
N ASP A 59 -10.65 -7.14 -3.45
CA ASP A 59 -10.95 -8.38 -2.73
C ASP A 59 -9.88 -9.45 -2.93
N ASP A 60 -9.42 -9.66 -4.16
CA ASP A 60 -8.44 -10.69 -4.51
C ASP A 60 -7.06 -10.41 -3.94
N ILE A 61 -6.67 -9.13 -3.88
CA ILE A 61 -5.33 -8.71 -3.43
C ILE A 61 -5.29 -8.50 -1.92
N LEU A 62 -6.34 -7.90 -1.34
CA LEU A 62 -6.33 -7.43 0.05
C LEU A 62 -7.34 -8.14 0.95
N GLY A 63 -8.21 -9.00 0.41
CA GLY A 63 -9.20 -9.76 1.19
C GLY A 63 -8.62 -10.55 2.38
N PRO A 64 -7.44 -11.20 2.25
CA PRO A 64 -6.80 -11.87 3.38
C PRO A 64 -6.31 -10.94 4.50
N LEU A 65 -6.27 -9.62 4.26
CA LEU A 65 -5.74 -8.61 5.17
C LEU A 65 -6.85 -7.90 5.97
N GLY A 66 -8.07 -8.46 5.99
CA GLY A 66 -9.19 -7.94 6.77
C GLY A 66 -9.82 -6.72 6.11
N ASP A 67 -9.99 -5.64 6.88
CA ASP A 67 -10.74 -4.45 6.46
C ASP A 67 -10.06 -3.66 5.32
N LEU A 68 -8.81 -3.99 4.99
CA LEU A 68 -8.04 -3.31 3.96
C LEU A 68 -8.64 -3.46 2.55
N ALA A 69 -9.36 -4.55 2.29
CA ALA A 69 -10.12 -4.69 1.04
C ALA A 69 -11.25 -3.66 0.93
N GLN A 70 -11.91 -3.33 2.05
CA GLN A 70 -12.94 -2.31 2.08
C GLN A 70 -12.34 -0.90 1.92
N GLU A 71 -11.22 -0.62 2.59
CA GLU A 71 -10.51 0.65 2.42
C GLU A 71 -10.06 0.86 0.96
N CYS A 72 -9.62 -0.21 0.29
CA CYS A 72 -9.29 -0.18 -1.13
C CYS A 72 -10.51 0.16 -2.00
N LYS A 73 -11.66 -0.47 -1.75
CA LYS A 73 -12.90 -0.20 -2.49
C LYS A 73 -13.35 1.25 -2.30
N ASP A 74 -13.31 1.75 -1.07
CA ASP A 74 -13.66 3.13 -0.75
C ASP A 74 -12.72 4.13 -1.46
N TRP A 75 -11.43 3.79 -1.54
CA TRP A 75 -10.44 4.57 -2.30
C TRP A 75 -10.74 4.55 -3.81
N ILE A 76 -11.01 3.37 -4.39
CA ILE A 76 -11.41 3.25 -5.79
C ILE A 76 -12.67 4.07 -6.03
N ASP A 77 -13.74 3.89 -5.28
CA ASP A 77 -15.00 4.62 -5.48
C ASP A 77 -14.80 6.14 -5.44
N LYS A 78 -13.93 6.62 -4.55
CA LYS A 78 -13.64 8.04 -4.39
C LYS A 78 -12.78 8.60 -5.54
N ASP A 79 -11.75 7.87 -5.94
CA ASP A 79 -10.67 8.38 -6.79
C ASP A 79 -10.64 7.74 -8.20
N PHE A 80 -11.61 6.86 -8.53
CA PHE A 80 -11.69 6.13 -9.81
C PHE A 80 -11.54 7.05 -11.01
N ALA A 81 -12.28 8.16 -11.05
CA ALA A 81 -12.22 9.11 -12.16
C ALA A 81 -10.84 9.76 -12.30
N GLU A 82 -10.15 10.04 -11.20
CA GLU A 82 -8.80 10.58 -11.21
C GLU A 82 -7.77 9.53 -11.64
N ILE A 83 -7.89 8.29 -11.15
CA ILE A 83 -7.04 7.16 -11.56
C ILE A 83 -7.17 6.95 -13.08
N MET A 84 -8.40 6.88 -13.58
CA MET A 84 -8.68 6.76 -15.02
C MET A 84 -8.09 7.92 -15.82
N ASN A 85 -8.24 9.15 -15.35
CA ASN A 85 -7.66 10.31 -16.02
C ASN A 85 -6.12 10.24 -16.05
N LYS A 86 -5.46 9.79 -14.98
CA LYS A 86 -4.01 9.61 -14.97
C LYS A 86 -3.56 8.53 -15.97
N LEU A 87 -4.27 7.40 -16.03
CA LEU A 87 -4.00 6.33 -17.00
C LEU A 87 -4.17 6.82 -18.45
N GLU A 88 -5.23 7.58 -18.74
CA GLU A 88 -5.45 8.22 -20.05
C GLU A 88 -4.34 9.23 -20.44
N ASN A 89 -3.57 9.71 -19.46
CA ASN A 89 -2.45 10.63 -19.65
C ASN A 89 -1.08 9.94 -19.54
N ASP A 90 -1.03 8.63 -19.83
CA ASP A 90 0.18 7.80 -19.87
C ASP A 90 0.94 7.72 -18.53
N TRP A 91 0.24 7.85 -17.39
CA TRP A 91 0.86 7.59 -16.09
C TRP A 91 0.92 6.08 -15.83
N THR A 92 2.11 5.58 -15.53
CA THR A 92 2.30 4.17 -15.13
C THR A 92 1.68 3.89 -13.75
N PRO A 93 1.32 2.62 -13.46
CA PRO A 93 0.86 2.22 -12.13
C PRO A 93 1.80 2.65 -11.00
N GLU A 94 3.11 2.44 -11.16
CA GLU A 94 4.13 2.89 -10.19
C GLU A 94 4.07 4.41 -9.94
N ARG A 95 3.91 5.21 -11.00
CA ARG A 95 3.84 6.67 -10.87
C ARG A 95 2.58 7.11 -10.14
N ILE A 96 1.43 6.48 -10.43
CA ILE A 96 0.17 6.74 -9.75
C ILE A 96 0.29 6.37 -8.27
N CYS A 97 0.85 5.20 -7.95
CA CYS A 97 1.01 4.75 -6.57
C CYS A 97 1.97 5.62 -5.73
N LYS A 98 3.00 6.20 -6.36
CA LYS A 98 3.84 7.23 -5.72
C LYS A 98 3.09 8.54 -5.43
N ASP A 99 2.18 8.93 -6.32
CA ASP A 99 1.36 10.13 -6.17
C ASP A 99 0.37 9.99 -4.99
N TYR A 100 -0.15 8.78 -4.77
CA TYR A 100 -0.95 8.43 -3.59
C TYR A 100 -0.11 8.13 -2.33
N HIS A 101 1.22 8.25 -2.39
CA HIS A 101 2.14 7.95 -1.29
C HIS A 101 2.06 6.51 -0.75
N LEU A 102 1.60 5.57 -1.59
CA LEU A 102 1.60 4.13 -1.29
C LEU A 102 2.94 3.50 -1.66
N CYS A 103 3.71 4.19 -2.51
CA CYS A 103 5.14 4.04 -2.76
C CYS A 103 5.83 5.37 -2.37
#